data_AF-A0AAU9FHD3-F1
#
_entry.id   AF-A0AAU9FHD3-F1
#
_cell.length_a   1.000
_cell.length_b   1.000
_cell.length_c   1.000
_cell.angle_alpha   90.00
_cell.angle_beta   90.00
_cell.angle_gamma   90.00
#
_symmetry.space_group_name_H-M   'P 1'
#
loop_
_entity.id
_entity.type
_entity.pdbx_description
1 polymer ?
#
loop_
_entity_poly.entity_id
_entity_poly.type
_entity_poly.pdbx_seq_one_letter_code
_entity_poly.pdbx_strand_id
1 'polypeptide(L)'
;MGDPVGGHLNLYMFVVHTALLLSYFILCGILQWMLLCIYMKHSHIVYTMICFFAALVLLTCIHFSQFLKYGKPWNYVAILFCYELLTLGVTSFIVDSSVGAAIGIVMGAIFIWAGVLAACYALIRFVGYPNPYTLSGIGVVGLMISMVMVAVDQVLDSRICGEIALVIVMISVIIMMICHVLLTNDSSDLLKKEDTLLVAFVLYIHFVILMVTIFVFVIRDRRYSKPDESQTTVSSDTFRRATEATLDPTESFKYIWLND
;
A
#
# COMPACT_ATOMS: atom_id res chain seq x y z
N MET A 1 -42.46 -11.15 16.25
CA MET A 1 -42.86 -9.75 16.51
C MET A 1 -41.86 -8.90 15.75
N GLY A 2 -42.25 -8.47 14.55
CA GLY A 2 -41.34 -7.94 13.55
C GLY A 2 -41.04 -6.47 13.78
N ASP A 3 -39.76 -6.13 13.86
CA ASP A 3 -39.31 -4.76 13.68
C ASP A 3 -39.66 -4.30 12.26
N PRO A 4 -40.15 -3.07 12.07
CA PRO A 4 -40.43 -2.55 10.75
C PRO A 4 -39.12 -2.42 9.96
N VAL A 5 -39.07 -3.20 8.88
CA VAL A 5 -38.45 -2.95 7.57
C VAL A 5 -37.52 -1.73 7.53
N GLY A 6 -36.23 -1.99 7.24
CA GLY A 6 -35.15 -1.02 7.17
C GLY A 6 -35.55 0.34 6.58
N GLY A 7 -35.65 1.33 7.46
CA GLY A 7 -35.92 2.71 7.06
C GLY A 7 -34.74 3.31 6.30
N HIS A 8 -35.04 4.11 5.27
CA HIS A 8 -34.08 5.00 4.64
C HIS A 8 -33.38 5.83 5.73
N LEU A 9 -32.07 5.66 5.87
CA LEU A 9 -31.29 6.49 6.77
C LEU A 9 -31.16 7.87 6.13
N ASN A 10 -31.30 8.94 6.91
CA ASN A 10 -30.93 10.27 6.45
C ASN A 10 -29.45 10.24 5.99
N LEU A 11 -29.14 10.77 4.80
CA LEU A 11 -27.79 10.77 4.22
C LEU A 11 -26.74 11.27 5.21
N TYR A 12 -27.07 12.30 6.00
CA TYR A 12 -26.19 12.81 7.04
C TYR A 12 -25.85 11.73 8.09
N MET A 13 -26.86 11.00 8.57
CA MET A 13 -26.64 9.90 9.51
C MET A 13 -25.81 8.78 8.85
N PHE A 14 -26.04 8.49 7.57
CA PHE A 14 -25.28 7.46 6.85
C PHE A 14 -23.79 7.82 6.84
N VAL A 15 -23.47 9.06 6.44
CA VAL A 15 -22.11 9.58 6.41
C VAL A 15 -21.46 9.52 7.79
N VAL A 16 -22.17 9.93 8.84
CA VAL A 16 -21.64 9.88 10.23
C VAL A 16 -21.34 8.43 10.66
N HIS A 17 -22.24 7.49 10.40
CA HIS A 17 -22.02 6.08 10.75
C HIS A 17 -20.83 5.48 9.98
N THR A 18 -20.74 5.75 8.67
CA THR A 18 -19.63 5.31 7.83
C THR A 18 -18.31 5.92 8.33
N ALA A 19 -18.29 7.21 8.66
CA ALA A 19 -17.10 7.89 9.20
C ALA A 19 -16.66 7.30 10.55
N LEU A 20 -17.61 6.98 11.44
CA LEU A 20 -17.31 6.35 12.73
C LEU A 20 -16.70 4.95 12.53
N LEU A 21 -17.32 4.09 11.73
CA LEU A 21 -16.79 2.75 11.44
C LEU A 21 -15.40 2.80 10.80
N LEU A 22 -15.21 3.74 9.88
CA LEU A 22 -13.93 3.94 9.22
C LEU A 22 -12.85 4.43 10.18
N SER A 23 -13.18 5.40 11.05
CA SER A 23 -12.26 5.88 12.08
C SER A 23 -11.86 4.76 13.04
N TYR A 24 -12.79 3.84 13.36
CA TYR A 24 -12.52 2.66 14.16
C TYR A 24 -11.54 1.71 13.46
N PHE A 25 -11.76 1.38 12.18
CA PHE A 25 -10.82 0.54 11.41
C PHE A 25 -9.41 1.15 11.34
N ILE A 26 -9.32 2.46 11.08
CA ILE A 26 -8.01 3.14 11.01
C ILE A 26 -7.33 3.12 12.39
N LEU A 27 -8.04 3.45 13.47
CA LEU A 27 -7.45 3.48 14.81
C LEU A 27 -6.94 2.11 15.25
N CYS A 28 -7.75 1.06 15.07
CA CYS A 28 -7.36 -0.31 15.37
C CYS A 28 -6.16 -0.75 14.51
N GLY A 29 -6.18 -0.43 13.22
CA GLY A 29 -5.09 -0.75 12.30
C GLY A 29 -3.76 -0.10 12.70
N ILE A 30 -3.79 1.19 13.05
CA ILE A 30 -2.60 1.92 13.51
C ILE A 30 -2.02 1.29 14.77
N LEU A 31 -2.86 0.98 15.77
CA LEU A 31 -2.42 0.33 17.00
C LEU A 31 -1.75 -1.01 16.71
N GLN A 32 -2.36 -1.82 15.84
CA GLN A 32 -1.83 -3.13 15.44
C GLN A 32 -0.52 -3.01 14.68
N TRP A 33 -0.40 -2.08 13.73
CA TRP A 33 0.83 -1.84 12.98
C TRP A 33 1.96 -1.38 13.90
N MET A 34 1.71 -0.45 14.82
CA MET A 34 2.74 0.03 15.74
C MET A 34 3.24 -1.07 16.70
N LEU A 35 2.32 -1.91 17.22
CA LEU A 35 2.70 -3.07 18.03
C LEU A 35 3.54 -4.05 17.22
N LEU A 36 3.13 -4.37 16.00
CA LEU A 36 3.85 -5.31 15.16
C LEU A 36 5.23 -4.77 14.72
N CYS A 37 5.38 -3.47 14.49
CA CYS A 37 6.71 -2.87 14.25
C CYS A 37 7.71 -3.11 15.38
N ILE A 38 7.23 -3.14 16.63
CA ILE A 38 8.09 -3.30 17.80
C ILE A 38 8.43 -4.78 18.04
N TYR A 39 7.46 -5.68 17.83
CA TYR A 39 7.58 -7.09 18.24
C TYR A 39 7.88 -8.07 17.11
N MET A 40 7.58 -7.72 15.86
CA MET A 40 7.69 -8.65 14.74
C MET A 40 9.13 -8.77 14.23
N LYS A 41 9.63 -10.00 14.15
CA LYS A 41 10.93 -10.33 13.55
C LYS A 41 10.78 -10.53 12.04
N HIS A 42 11.85 -10.27 11.28
CA HIS A 42 11.88 -10.47 9.81
C HIS A 42 11.50 -11.90 9.37
N SER A 43 11.70 -12.91 10.22
CA SER A 43 11.30 -14.30 9.95
C SER A 43 9.79 -14.47 9.70
N HIS A 44 8.96 -13.50 10.11
CA HIS A 44 7.51 -13.59 9.98
C HIS A 44 6.93 -12.90 8.75
N ILE A 45 7.76 -12.26 7.91
CA ILE A 45 7.32 -11.52 6.72
C ILE A 45 6.51 -12.42 5.77
N VAL A 46 6.96 -13.67 5.57
CA VAL A 46 6.28 -14.64 4.68
C VAL A 46 4.85 -14.91 5.14
N TYR A 47 4.60 -15.08 6.44
CA TYR A 47 3.25 -15.32 6.96
C TYR A 47 2.34 -14.12 6.74
N THR A 48 2.85 -12.92 6.95
CA THR A 48 2.08 -11.69 6.68
C THR A 48 1.79 -11.51 5.19
N MET A 49 2.70 -11.85 4.29
CA MET A 49 2.42 -11.87 2.85
C MET A 49 1.31 -12.86 2.48
N ILE A 50 1.31 -14.07 3.07
CA ILE A 50 0.23 -15.04 2.89
C ILE A 50 -1.10 -14.47 3.38
N CYS A 51 -1.13 -13.80 4.54
CA CYS A 51 -2.33 -13.11 5.03
C CYS A 51 -2.82 -12.04 4.04
N PHE A 52 -1.91 -11.27 3.44
CA PHE A 52 -2.26 -10.27 2.44
C PHE A 52 -2.95 -10.88 1.22
N PHE A 53 -2.37 -11.95 0.64
CA PHE A 53 -2.99 -12.65 -0.50
C PHE A 53 -4.32 -13.31 -0.11
N ALA A 54 -4.41 -13.92 1.07
CA ALA A 54 -5.65 -14.49 1.59
C ALA A 54 -6.75 -13.43 1.75
N ALA A 55 -6.39 -12.22 2.18
CA ALA A 55 -7.31 -11.09 2.25
C ALA A 55 -7.87 -10.71 0.87
N LEU A 56 -7.04 -10.69 -0.18
CA LEU A 56 -7.48 -10.39 -1.55
C LEU A 56 -8.45 -11.45 -2.10
N VAL A 57 -8.17 -12.73 -1.82
CA VAL A 57 -9.08 -13.83 -2.18
C VAL A 57 -10.40 -13.70 -1.44
N LEU A 58 -10.36 -13.46 -0.13
CA LEU A 58 -11.56 -13.29 0.68
C LEU A 58 -12.37 -12.06 0.25
N LEU A 59 -11.72 -10.95 -0.07
CA LEU A 59 -12.35 -9.75 -0.61
C LEU A 59 -13.11 -10.06 -1.90
N THR A 60 -12.50 -10.86 -2.80
CA THR A 60 -13.15 -11.32 -4.02
C THR A 60 -14.40 -12.16 -3.70
N CYS A 61 -14.30 -13.09 -2.73
CA CYS A 61 -15.44 -13.88 -2.27
C CYS A 61 -16.57 -13.02 -1.69
N ILE A 62 -16.25 -11.99 -0.90
CA ILE A 62 -17.23 -11.04 -0.34
C ILE A 62 -17.95 -10.28 -1.46
N HIS A 63 -17.23 -9.86 -2.50
CA HIS A 63 -17.84 -9.15 -3.63
C HIS A 63 -18.72 -10.03 -4.50
N PHE A 64 -18.36 -11.31 -4.70
CA PHE A 64 -19.15 -12.26 -5.50
C PHE A 64 -20.37 -12.80 -4.75
N SER A 65 -20.29 -12.95 -3.42
CA SER A 65 -21.35 -13.58 -2.63
C SER A 65 -22.25 -12.56 -1.95
N GLN A 66 -23.51 -12.46 -2.40
CA GLN A 66 -24.52 -11.63 -1.72
C GLN A 66 -24.72 -12.04 -0.25
N PHE A 67 -24.56 -13.33 0.06
CA PHE A 67 -24.67 -13.84 1.43
C PHE A 67 -23.56 -13.30 2.34
N LEU A 68 -22.31 -13.25 1.85
CA LEU A 68 -21.20 -12.67 2.61
C LEU A 68 -21.26 -11.15 2.65
N LYS A 69 -21.89 -10.51 1.66
CA LYS A 69 -22.02 -9.05 1.60
C LYS A 69 -23.12 -8.52 2.53
N TYR A 70 -24.27 -9.19 2.57
CA TYR A 70 -25.48 -8.69 3.24
C TYR A 70 -26.09 -9.64 4.27
N GLY A 71 -25.70 -10.91 4.29
CA GLY A 71 -26.27 -11.91 5.20
C GLY A 71 -25.75 -11.72 6.62
N LYS A 72 -26.62 -11.31 7.55
CA LYS A 72 -26.29 -11.24 8.99
C LYS A 72 -26.32 -12.65 9.61
N PRO A 73 -25.39 -12.99 10.54
CA PRO A 73 -24.25 -12.19 11.02
C PRO A 73 -22.99 -12.33 10.15
N TRP A 74 -23.03 -13.13 9.09
CA TRP A 74 -21.89 -13.53 8.26
C TRP A 74 -21.16 -12.35 7.61
N ASN A 75 -21.87 -11.27 7.29
CA ASN A 75 -21.27 -10.06 6.74
C ASN A 75 -20.25 -9.42 7.68
N TYR A 76 -20.56 -9.32 8.98
CA TYR A 76 -19.63 -8.79 9.97
C TYR A 76 -18.42 -9.71 10.13
N VAL A 77 -18.65 -11.01 10.20
CA VAL A 77 -17.58 -12.00 10.36
C VAL A 77 -16.64 -11.97 9.16
N ALA A 78 -17.18 -11.97 7.93
CA ALA A 78 -16.38 -11.96 6.71
C ALA A 78 -15.57 -10.65 6.57
N ILE A 79 -16.20 -9.49 6.79
CA ILE A 79 -15.54 -8.20 6.71
C ILE A 79 -14.47 -8.05 7.80
N LEU A 80 -14.77 -8.44 9.04
CA LEU A 80 -13.79 -8.35 10.14
C LEU A 80 -12.61 -9.31 9.91
N PHE A 81 -12.87 -10.53 9.45
CA PHE A 81 -11.81 -11.47 9.13
C PHE A 81 -10.96 -10.98 7.95
N CYS A 82 -11.57 -10.39 6.92
CA CYS A 82 -10.86 -9.76 5.81
C CYS A 82 -10.04 -8.55 6.26
N TYR A 83 -10.60 -7.72 7.15
CA TYR A 83 -9.93 -6.59 7.76
C TYR A 83 -8.68 -7.04 8.53
N GLU A 84 -8.77 -8.07 9.37
CA GLU A 84 -7.65 -8.58 10.15
C GLU A 84 -6.54 -9.14 9.24
N LEU A 85 -6.90 -9.95 8.24
CA LEU A 85 -5.93 -10.49 7.28
C LEU A 85 -5.23 -9.38 6.49
N LEU A 86 -5.97 -8.35 6.07
CA LEU A 86 -5.39 -7.21 5.36
C LEU A 86 -4.45 -6.41 6.28
N THR A 87 -4.88 -6.14 7.51
CA THR A 87 -4.11 -5.37 8.50
C THR A 87 -2.82 -6.09 8.88
N LEU A 88 -2.90 -7.41 9.13
CA LEU A 88 -1.72 -8.26 9.32
C LEU A 88 -0.83 -8.28 8.09
N GLY A 89 -1.40 -8.39 6.89
CA GLY A 89 -0.63 -8.47 5.66
C GLY A 89 0.14 -7.20 5.31
N VAL A 90 -0.45 -6.05 5.57
CA VAL A 90 0.19 -4.74 5.42
C VAL A 90 1.47 -4.63 6.25
N THR A 91 1.51 -5.30 7.40
CA THR A 91 2.66 -5.30 8.31
C THR A 91 3.96 -5.75 7.65
N SER A 92 3.90 -6.60 6.61
CA SER A 92 5.08 -6.99 5.83
C SER A 92 5.87 -5.80 5.28
N PHE A 93 5.18 -4.73 4.89
CA PHE A 93 5.80 -3.52 4.36
C PHE A 93 6.34 -2.61 5.47
N ILE A 94 5.78 -2.73 6.67
CA ILE A 94 6.10 -1.85 7.80
C ILE A 94 7.30 -2.39 8.61
N VAL A 95 7.47 -3.72 8.71
CA VAL A 95 8.54 -4.34 9.51
C VAL A 95 9.96 -3.97 9.06
N ASP A 96 10.16 -3.72 7.77
CA ASP A 96 11.46 -3.28 7.26
C ASP A 96 11.73 -1.77 7.50
N SER A 97 10.82 -1.07 8.20
CA SER A 97 10.93 0.36 8.46
C SER A 97 11.11 0.67 9.95
N SER A 98 11.89 1.70 10.26
CA SER A 98 11.93 2.26 11.61
C SER A 98 10.56 2.79 12.02
N VAL A 99 10.16 2.63 13.29
CA VAL A 99 8.86 3.09 13.82
C VAL A 99 8.54 4.54 13.43
N GLY A 100 9.52 5.45 13.51
CA GLY A 100 9.31 6.85 13.12
C GLY A 100 8.97 7.04 11.64
N ALA A 101 9.57 6.23 10.75
CA ALA A 101 9.23 6.23 9.33
C ALA A 101 7.84 5.65 9.08
N ALA A 102 7.47 4.58 9.80
CA ALA A 102 6.14 4.00 9.71
C ALA A 102 5.06 5.01 10.12
N ILE A 103 5.24 5.70 11.25
CA ILE A 103 4.34 6.78 11.70
C ILE A 103 4.25 7.88 10.64
N GLY A 104 5.40 8.34 10.12
CA GLY A 104 5.42 9.37 9.08
C GLY A 104 4.61 8.99 7.84
N ILE A 105 4.74 7.73 7.38
CA ILE A 105 4.01 7.22 6.22
C ILE A 105 2.51 7.10 6.50
N VAL A 106 2.13 6.56 7.67
CA VAL A 106 0.72 6.47 8.10
C VAL A 106 0.09 7.86 8.14
N MET A 107 0.77 8.84 8.74
CA MET A 107 0.27 10.22 8.82
C MET A 107 0.16 10.88 7.44
N GLY A 108 1.16 10.67 6.56
CA GLY A 108 1.11 11.14 5.18
C GLY A 108 -0.06 10.54 4.39
N ALA A 109 -0.30 9.24 4.56
CA ALA A 109 -1.43 8.54 3.95
C ALA A 109 -2.78 9.10 4.44
N ILE A 110 -2.92 9.34 5.76
CA ILE A 110 -4.12 9.97 6.34
C ILE A 110 -4.34 11.36 5.74
N PHE A 111 -3.29 12.16 5.60
CA PHE A 111 -3.39 13.52 5.06
C PHE A 111 -3.86 13.52 3.60
N ILE A 112 -3.25 12.70 2.74
CA ILE A 112 -3.66 12.58 1.34
C ILE A 112 -5.11 12.07 1.27
N TRP A 113 -5.43 11.03 2.04
CA TRP A 113 -6.75 10.43 2.07
C TRP A 113 -7.84 11.44 2.52
N ALA A 114 -7.57 12.21 3.58
CA ALA A 114 -8.46 13.28 4.04
C ALA A 114 -8.60 14.40 2.98
N GLY A 115 -7.50 14.75 2.30
CA GLY A 115 -7.51 15.69 1.18
C GLY A 115 -8.39 15.24 0.03
N VAL A 116 -8.34 13.94 -0.33
CA VAL A 116 -9.22 13.36 -1.36
C VAL A 116 -10.68 13.41 -0.94
N LEU A 117 -11.02 13.09 0.31
CA LEU A 117 -12.39 13.23 0.81
C LEU A 117 -12.88 14.68 0.78
N ALA A 118 -12.03 15.64 1.16
CA ALA A 118 -12.36 17.06 1.08
C ALA A 118 -12.61 17.50 -0.37
N ALA A 119 -11.82 17.00 -1.32
CA ALA A 119 -12.02 17.22 -2.74
C ALA A 119 -13.36 16.61 -3.21
N CYS A 120 -13.69 15.38 -2.81
CA CYS A 120 -15.00 14.78 -3.09
C CYS A 120 -16.15 15.62 -2.57
N TYR A 121 -16.06 16.11 -1.32
CA TYR A 121 -17.07 17.01 -0.74
C TYR A 121 -17.24 18.29 -1.56
N ALA A 122 -16.12 18.89 -2.01
CA ALA A 122 -16.16 20.07 -2.88
C ALA A 122 -16.81 19.75 -4.24
N LEU A 123 -16.46 18.63 -4.88
CA LEU A 123 -17.04 18.20 -6.15
C LEU A 123 -18.56 17.99 -6.06
N ILE A 124 -19.02 17.36 -4.97
CA ILE A 124 -20.46 17.15 -4.74
C ILE A 124 -21.17 18.49 -4.54
N ARG A 125 -20.54 19.45 -3.84
CA ARG A 125 -21.15 20.73 -3.48
C ARG A 125 -21.18 21.76 -4.62
N PHE A 126 -20.16 21.79 -5.48
CA PHE A 126 -19.95 22.87 -6.46
C PHE A 126 -20.31 22.53 -7.92
N VAL A 127 -21.12 21.48 -8.16
CA VAL A 127 -21.73 21.08 -9.46
C VAL A 127 -20.88 20.13 -10.33
N GLY A 128 -21.55 19.11 -10.89
CA GLY A 128 -21.20 18.42 -12.14
C GLY A 128 -19.87 17.68 -12.15
N TYR A 129 -19.75 16.59 -11.38
CA TYR A 129 -18.63 15.67 -11.54
C TYR A 129 -18.80 14.79 -12.80
N PRO A 130 -17.68 14.36 -13.42
CA PRO A 130 -17.74 13.41 -14.53
C PRO A 130 -18.44 12.11 -14.11
N ASN A 131 -19.02 11.40 -15.08
CA ASN A 131 -19.67 10.13 -14.82
C ASN A 131 -18.72 9.19 -14.04
N PRO A 132 -19.10 8.76 -12.83
CA PRO A 132 -18.18 8.03 -11.95
C PRO A 132 -17.86 6.62 -12.49
N TYR A 133 -18.70 6.05 -13.37
CA TYR A 133 -18.39 4.81 -14.06
C TYR A 133 -17.24 4.99 -15.07
N THR A 134 -17.24 6.10 -15.82
CA THR A 134 -16.14 6.42 -16.75
C THR A 134 -14.85 6.67 -15.97
N LEU A 135 -14.94 7.41 -14.87
CA LEU A 135 -13.80 7.68 -13.99
C LEU A 135 -13.23 6.38 -13.39
N SER A 136 -14.09 5.43 -13.02
CA SER A 136 -13.69 4.10 -12.55
C SER A 136 -12.96 3.31 -13.63
N GLY A 137 -13.46 3.35 -14.88
CA GLY A 137 -12.78 2.75 -16.03
C GLY A 137 -11.36 3.29 -16.23
N ILE A 138 -11.17 4.61 -16.11
CA ILE A 138 -9.85 5.26 -16.19
C ILE A 138 -8.95 4.76 -15.05
N GLY A 139 -9.47 4.68 -13.82
CA GLY A 139 -8.74 4.16 -12.67
C GLY A 139 -8.23 2.73 -12.89
N VAL A 140 -9.10 1.83 -13.37
CA VAL A 140 -8.76 0.44 -13.68
C VAL A 140 -7.72 0.32 -14.79
N VAL A 141 -7.88 1.07 -15.89
CA VAL A 141 -6.90 1.09 -16.99
C VAL A 141 -5.53 1.57 -16.48
N GLY A 142 -5.49 2.61 -15.64
CA GLY A 142 -4.24 3.05 -15.02
C GLY A 142 -3.59 1.97 -14.16
N LEU A 143 -4.37 1.19 -13.38
CA LEU A 143 -3.83 0.04 -12.64
C LEU A 143 -3.25 -1.02 -13.58
N MET A 144 -3.93 -1.33 -14.70
CA MET A 144 -3.39 -2.26 -15.71
C MET A 144 -2.06 -1.77 -16.29
N ILE A 145 -1.97 -0.48 -16.64
CA ILE A 145 -0.73 0.13 -17.14
C ILE A 145 0.38 0.03 -16.08
N SER A 146 0.06 0.30 -14.82
CA SER A 146 1.04 0.21 -13.74
C SER A 146 1.60 -1.21 -13.57
N MET A 147 0.77 -2.25 -13.70
CA MET A 147 1.22 -3.64 -13.63
C MET A 147 2.15 -3.99 -14.78
N VAL A 148 1.84 -3.51 -15.99
CA VAL A 148 2.73 -3.67 -17.16
C VAL A 148 4.06 -2.96 -16.91
N MET A 149 4.04 -1.73 -16.38
CA MET A 149 5.26 -0.97 -16.07
C MET A 149 6.11 -1.65 -14.99
N VAL A 150 5.50 -2.25 -13.97
CA VAL A 150 6.21 -3.05 -12.97
C VAL A 150 6.84 -4.30 -13.60
N ALA A 151 6.13 -4.98 -14.49
CA ALA A 151 6.70 -6.13 -15.21
C ALA A 151 7.88 -5.70 -16.12
N VAL A 152 7.77 -4.55 -16.78
CA VAL A 152 8.86 -3.98 -17.59
C VAL A 152 10.05 -3.59 -16.72
N ASP A 153 9.82 -2.96 -15.56
CA ASP A 153 10.86 -2.65 -14.56
C ASP A 153 11.61 -3.92 -14.14
N GLN A 154 10.91 -5.03 -13.91
CA GLN A 154 11.53 -6.32 -13.55
C GLN A 154 12.36 -6.94 -14.68
N VAL A 155 11.98 -6.73 -15.95
CA VAL A 155 12.67 -7.32 -17.10
C VAL A 155 13.85 -6.45 -17.58
N LEU A 156 13.68 -5.13 -17.59
CA LEU A 156 14.67 -4.18 -18.11
C LEU A 156 15.53 -3.53 -17.03
N ASP A 157 15.25 -3.80 -15.75
CA ASP A 157 15.92 -3.19 -14.58
C ASP A 157 15.91 -1.64 -14.64
N SER A 158 14.83 -1.08 -15.20
CA SER A 158 14.72 0.36 -15.47
C SER A 158 14.04 1.09 -14.31
N ARG A 159 14.85 1.71 -13.44
CA ARG A 159 14.38 2.48 -12.27
C ARG A 159 13.19 3.41 -12.57
N ILE A 160 13.26 4.13 -13.68
CA ILE A 160 12.27 5.13 -14.11
C ILE A 160 10.91 4.47 -14.33
N CYS A 161 10.86 3.27 -14.91
CA CYS A 161 9.61 2.55 -15.15
C CYS A 161 8.89 2.24 -13.85
N GLY A 162 9.59 1.76 -12.82
CA GLY A 162 8.98 1.49 -11.52
C GLY A 162 8.55 2.74 -10.77
N GLU A 163 9.27 3.87 -10.88
CA GLU A 163 8.83 5.14 -10.28
C GLU A 163 7.56 5.68 -10.95
N ILE A 164 7.52 5.68 -12.30
CA ILE A 164 6.33 6.04 -13.06
C ILE A 164 5.16 5.11 -12.71
N ALA A 165 5.41 3.81 -12.58
CA ALA A 165 4.38 2.84 -12.20
C ALA A 165 3.73 3.20 -10.85
N LEU A 166 4.53 3.54 -9.84
CA LEU A 166 4.02 3.92 -8.52
C LEU A 166 3.20 5.22 -8.56
N VAL A 167 3.62 6.21 -9.36
CA VAL A 167 2.83 7.45 -9.56
C VAL A 167 1.49 7.13 -10.22
N ILE A 168 1.48 6.26 -11.23
CA ILE A 168 0.24 5.82 -11.89
C ILE A 168 -0.66 5.07 -10.90
N VAL A 169 -0.12 4.17 -10.07
CA VAL A 169 -0.89 3.50 -9.01
C VAL A 169 -1.53 4.52 -8.07
N MET A 170 -0.76 5.49 -7.58
CA MET A 170 -1.27 6.53 -6.67
C MET A 170 -2.44 7.30 -7.30
N ILE A 171 -2.28 7.76 -8.54
CA ILE A 171 -3.32 8.49 -9.26
C ILE A 171 -4.55 7.60 -9.46
N SER A 172 -4.36 6.35 -9.89
CA SER A 172 -5.45 5.39 -10.08
C SER A 172 -6.24 5.12 -8.80
N VAL A 173 -5.56 4.93 -7.67
CA VAL A 173 -6.21 4.68 -6.37
C VAL A 173 -6.99 5.91 -5.91
N ILE A 174 -6.45 7.11 -6.10
CA ILE A 174 -7.17 8.37 -5.82
C ILE A 174 -8.42 8.49 -6.69
N ILE A 175 -8.30 8.24 -8.00
CA ILE A 175 -9.43 8.24 -8.94
C ILE A 175 -10.49 7.24 -8.50
N MET A 176 -10.11 5.99 -8.19
CA MET A 176 -11.04 4.95 -7.73
C MET A 176 -11.74 5.33 -6.42
N MET A 177 -11.03 5.96 -5.49
CA MET A 177 -11.62 6.46 -4.26
C MET A 177 -12.63 7.58 -4.52
N ILE A 178 -12.33 8.52 -5.41
CA ILE A 178 -13.28 9.56 -5.84
C ILE A 178 -14.52 8.91 -6.45
N CYS A 179 -14.34 7.96 -7.37
CA CYS A 179 -15.45 7.20 -7.97
C CYS A 179 -16.31 6.52 -6.92
N HIS A 180 -15.69 5.86 -5.94
CA HIS A 180 -16.42 5.14 -4.90
C HIS A 180 -17.31 6.09 -4.08
N VAL A 181 -16.79 7.25 -3.70
CA VAL A 181 -17.56 8.27 -2.96
C VAL A 181 -18.69 8.84 -3.83
N LEU A 182 -18.41 9.17 -5.09
CA LEU A 182 -19.41 9.72 -6.01
C LEU A 182 -20.53 8.71 -6.33
N LEU A 183 -20.20 7.43 -6.59
CA LEU A 183 -21.19 6.37 -6.79
C LEU A 183 -22.07 6.17 -5.56
N THR A 184 -21.48 6.26 -4.37
CA THR A 184 -22.22 6.16 -3.11
C THR A 184 -23.18 7.34 -2.96
N ASN A 185 -22.75 8.55 -3.32
CA ASN A 185 -23.60 9.73 -3.31
C ASN A 185 -24.72 9.66 -4.36
N ASP A 186 -24.44 9.25 -5.60
CA ASP A 186 -25.45 9.07 -6.65
C ASP A 186 -26.50 8.02 -6.27
N SER A 187 -26.09 7.02 -5.50
CA SER A 187 -26.97 5.94 -5.03
C SER A 187 -27.61 6.25 -3.67
N SER A 188 -27.56 7.51 -3.19
CA SER A 188 -28.01 7.87 -1.84
C SER A 188 -29.42 7.41 -1.52
N ASP A 189 -30.29 7.43 -2.53
CA ASP A 189 -31.69 7.06 -2.40
C ASP A 189 -31.88 5.55 -2.22
N LEU A 190 -30.91 4.72 -2.64
CA LEU A 190 -30.96 3.26 -2.54
C LEU A 190 -30.16 2.71 -1.36
N LEU A 191 -29.37 3.57 -0.69
CA LEU A 191 -28.51 3.17 0.42
C LEU A 191 -29.33 2.73 1.63
N LYS A 192 -29.00 1.53 2.13
CA LYS A 192 -29.52 1.02 3.40
C LYS A 192 -28.48 1.22 4.48
N LYS A 193 -28.94 1.20 5.74
CA LYS A 193 -28.04 1.17 6.92
C LYS A 193 -26.98 0.07 6.81
N GLU A 194 -27.34 -1.06 6.21
CA GLU A 194 -26.47 -2.23 6.05
C GLU A 194 -25.28 -1.98 5.11
N ASP A 195 -25.39 -1.01 4.21
CA ASP A 195 -24.30 -0.62 3.31
C ASP A 195 -23.21 0.19 4.00
N THR A 196 -23.49 0.79 5.18
CA THR A 196 -22.52 1.63 5.91
C THR A 196 -21.21 0.90 6.20
N LEU A 197 -21.29 -0.36 6.63
CA LEU A 197 -20.14 -1.20 6.96
C LEU A 197 -19.30 -1.50 5.72
N LEU A 198 -19.96 -1.86 4.62
CA LEU A 198 -19.28 -2.19 3.38
C LEU A 198 -18.59 -0.94 2.79
N VAL A 199 -19.29 0.20 2.74
CA VAL A 199 -18.72 1.47 2.26
C VAL A 199 -17.53 1.89 3.13
N ALA A 200 -17.66 1.80 4.46
CA ALA A 200 -16.54 2.08 5.37
C ALA A 200 -15.34 1.15 5.11
N PHE A 201 -15.60 -0.14 4.87
CA PHE A 201 -14.54 -1.11 4.60
C PHE A 201 -13.86 -0.87 3.25
N VAL A 202 -14.60 -0.52 2.19
CA VAL A 202 -14.01 -0.17 0.89
C VAL A 202 -13.17 1.10 0.98
N LEU A 203 -13.62 2.12 1.71
CA LEU A 203 -12.82 3.33 1.99
C LEU A 203 -11.54 3.00 2.78
N TYR A 204 -11.63 2.06 3.74
CA TYR A 204 -10.46 1.55 4.46
C TYR A 204 -9.48 0.84 3.52
N ILE A 205 -9.96 0.02 2.58
CA ILE A 205 -9.10 -0.63 1.57
C ILE A 205 -8.37 0.42 0.73
N HIS A 206 -9.05 1.49 0.29
CA HIS A 206 -8.38 2.58 -0.44
C HIS A 206 -7.29 3.25 0.40
N PHE A 207 -7.57 3.51 1.69
CA PHE A 207 -6.56 4.01 2.62
C PHE A 207 -5.35 3.06 2.72
N VAL A 208 -5.59 1.76 2.88
CA VAL A 208 -4.53 0.74 2.97
C VAL A 208 -3.69 0.69 1.69
N ILE A 209 -4.32 0.66 0.51
CA ILE A 209 -3.58 0.61 -0.76
C ILE A 209 -2.74 1.88 -0.93
N LEU A 210 -3.29 3.05 -0.61
CA LEU A 210 -2.57 4.31 -0.66
C LEU A 210 -1.36 4.29 0.28
N MET A 211 -1.55 3.81 1.51
CA MET A 211 -0.47 3.67 2.49
C MET A 211 0.62 2.71 2.01
N VAL A 212 0.26 1.52 1.52
CA VAL A 212 1.22 0.54 0.97
C VAL A 212 1.97 1.13 -0.21
N THR A 213 1.30 1.87 -1.10
CA THR A 213 1.94 2.49 -2.26
C THR A 213 2.98 3.52 -1.83
N ILE A 214 2.68 4.34 -0.82
CA ILE A 214 3.66 5.28 -0.24
C ILE A 214 4.80 4.54 0.45
N PHE A 215 4.53 3.44 1.17
CA PHE A 215 5.58 2.60 1.77
C PHE A 215 6.53 2.07 0.71
N VAL A 216 6.00 1.49 -0.37
CA VAL A 216 6.80 0.97 -1.48
C VAL A 216 7.62 2.08 -2.11
N PHE A 217 7.03 3.26 -2.31
CA PHE A 217 7.75 4.44 -2.82
C PHE A 217 8.93 4.83 -1.93
N VAL A 218 8.70 4.98 -0.62
CA VAL A 218 9.75 5.34 0.35
C VAL A 218 10.84 4.26 0.45
N ILE A 219 10.46 2.98 0.46
CA ILE A 219 11.42 1.87 0.49
C ILE A 219 12.28 1.87 -0.77
N ARG A 220 11.66 2.08 -1.93
CA ARG A 220 12.34 2.12 -3.23
C ARG A 220 13.31 3.31 -3.30
N ASP A 221 12.87 4.49 -2.89
CA ASP A 221 13.72 5.69 -2.82
C ASP A 221 14.93 5.49 -1.88
N ARG A 222 14.73 4.87 -0.72
CA ARG A 222 15.84 4.54 0.21
C ARG A 222 16.84 3.55 -0.37
N ARG A 223 16.40 2.56 -1.15
CA ARG A 223 17.29 1.59 -1.78
C ARG A 223 18.18 2.25 -2.84
N TYR A 224 17.65 3.20 -3.59
CA TYR A 224 18.40 3.90 -4.64
C TYR A 224 19.17 5.14 -4.15
N SER A 225 18.78 5.73 -3.02
CA SER A 225 19.48 6.88 -2.42
C SER A 225 20.73 6.51 -1.64
N LYS A 226 20.94 5.23 -1.31
CA LYS A 226 22.25 4.76 -0.86
C LYS A 226 23.18 4.73 -2.08
N PRO A 227 24.21 5.60 -2.14
CA PRO A 227 25.20 5.49 -3.18
C PRO A 227 25.88 4.13 -3.06
N ASP A 228 26.30 3.59 -4.19
CA ASP A 228 27.22 2.46 -4.28
C ASP A 228 28.55 2.81 -3.58
N GLU A 229 28.60 2.76 -2.25
CA GLU A 229 29.87 2.70 -1.50
C GLU A 229 30.59 1.35 -1.72
N SER A 230 30.13 0.51 -2.66
CA SER A 230 30.81 -0.70 -3.11
C SER A 230 31.71 -0.52 -4.35
N GLN A 231 31.86 0.67 -4.94
CA GLN A 231 32.70 0.84 -6.14
C GLN A 231 33.82 1.88 -6.05
N THR A 232 34.28 2.30 -4.86
CA THR A 232 35.48 3.17 -4.79
C THR A 232 36.37 2.94 -3.59
N THR A 233 36.76 1.70 -3.33
CA THR A 233 38.11 1.39 -2.83
C THR A 233 38.54 0.03 -3.37
N VAL A 234 38.93 -0.02 -4.65
CA VAL A 234 40.08 -0.88 -4.97
C VAL A 234 41.24 -0.22 -4.23
N SER A 235 41.46 -0.65 -2.99
CA SER A 235 42.66 -0.30 -2.24
C SER A 235 43.85 -0.58 -3.16
N SER A 236 44.65 0.46 -3.39
CA SER A 236 45.95 0.36 -4.06
C SER A 236 46.85 -0.73 -3.45
N ASP A 237 46.52 -1.25 -2.27
CA ASP A 237 47.22 -2.37 -1.64
C ASP A 237 46.93 -3.73 -2.30
N THR A 238 45.75 -3.93 -2.89
CA THR A 238 45.41 -5.20 -3.54
C THR A 238 46.10 -5.35 -4.90
N PHE A 239 46.31 -4.25 -5.62
CA PHE A 239 47.07 -4.25 -6.88
C PHE A 239 48.58 -4.42 -6.62
N ARG A 240 49.11 -3.83 -5.53
CA ARG A 240 50.51 -4.02 -5.13
C ARG A 240 50.81 -5.47 -4.73
N ARG A 241 49.90 -6.12 -3.99
CA ARG A 241 50.05 -7.54 -3.60
C ARG A 241 49.94 -8.53 -4.77
N ALA A 242 49.13 -8.21 -5.78
CA ALA A 242 49.00 -9.08 -6.96
C ALA A 242 50.22 -9.02 -7.89
N THR A 243 50.93 -7.88 -7.91
CA THR A 243 52.13 -7.71 -8.74
C THR A 243 53.37 -8.32 -8.06
N GLU A 244 53.43 -8.32 -6.72
CA GLU A 244 54.50 -9.00 -5.97
C GLU A 244 54.38 -10.55 -6.02
N ALA A 245 53.18 -11.10 -6.24
CA ALA A 245 52.95 -12.54 -6.31
C ALA A 245 53.25 -13.18 -7.69
N THR A 246 53.57 -12.38 -8.70
CA THR A 246 53.84 -12.84 -10.08
C THR A 246 55.31 -12.68 -10.51
N LEU A 247 56.19 -12.25 -9.61
CA LEU A 247 57.63 -12.25 -9.84
C LEU A 247 58.22 -13.65 -9.57
N ASP A 248 58.86 -14.18 -10.60
CA ASP A 248 59.61 -15.45 -10.59
C ASP A 248 60.68 -15.41 -9.47
N PRO A 249 60.89 -16.49 -8.67
CA PRO A 249 61.74 -16.47 -7.48
C PRO A 249 63.23 -16.16 -7.73
N THR A 250 63.64 -16.10 -8.99
CA THR A 250 65.03 -15.81 -9.40
C THR A 250 65.34 -14.31 -9.51
N GLU A 251 64.33 -13.43 -9.59
CA GLU A 251 64.59 -11.97 -9.67
C GLU A 251 64.63 -11.27 -8.28
N SER A 252 64.06 -11.86 -7.23
CA SER A 252 64.02 -11.21 -5.90
C SER A 252 65.41 -11.10 -5.25
N PHE A 253 66.35 -11.97 -5.61
CA PHE A 253 67.71 -11.95 -5.06
C PHE A 253 68.61 -10.86 -5.64
N LYS A 254 68.23 -10.25 -6.77
CA LYS A 254 69.07 -9.20 -7.40
C LYS A 254 68.92 -7.83 -6.71
N TYR A 255 67.84 -7.62 -5.97
CA TYR A 255 67.57 -6.35 -5.29
C TYR A 255 68.04 -6.28 -3.83
N ILE A 256 68.46 -7.41 -3.24
CA ILE A 256 68.88 -7.46 -1.82
C ILE A 256 70.38 -7.12 -1.66
N TRP A 257 71.18 -7.15 -2.72
CA TRP A 257 72.65 -7.00 -2.64
C TRP A 257 73.23 -5.74 -3.30
N LEU A 258 72.42 -4.75 -3.67
CA LEU A 258 72.86 -3.53 -4.34
C LEU A 258 72.68 -2.24 -3.52
N ASN A 259 72.38 -2.37 -2.23
CA ASN A 259 72.14 -1.22 -1.33
C ASN A 259 72.92 -1.31 0.00
N ASP A 260 74.18 -1.72 -0.07
CA ASP A 260 75.21 -1.32 0.91
C ASP A 260 76.42 -0.73 0.16
#